data_AF-L8GNW8-F1
#
_entry.id   AF-L8GNW8-F1
#
_cell.length_a   1.000
_cell.length_b   1.000
_cell.length_c   1.000
_cell.angle_alpha   90.00
_cell.angle_beta   90.00
_cell.angle_gamma   90.00
#
_symmetry.space_group_name_H-M   'P 1'
#
loop_
_entity.id
_entity.type
_entity.pdbx_description
1 polymer ?
#
loop_
_entity_poly.entity_id
_entity_poly.type
_entity_poly.pdbx_seq_one_letter_code
_entity_poly.pdbx_strand_id
1 'polypeptide(L)'
;EPSDLYDWFKGWEDLKPALVDQLHSNPPELSEDMYNDGYKNIVNNDFSEIVIENMKQKYKETAPDMDWLVMDVMDMKELPDASFDVAIDKGTMDAIMCEKGDSWELDPKIAERCHLMCAEVARILKPGGKYIQITFGQPHFRKRVLVKPEYNWELQTRTVGEFFHYFIYIMTKATTSEPATTESS
;
A
#
# COMPACT_ATOMS: atom_id res chain seq x y z
N GLU A 1 -14.90 18.14 22.24
CA GLU A 1 -14.06 18.67 21.15
C GLU A 1 -14.24 17.78 19.93
N PRO A 2 -14.23 18.31 18.70
CA PRO A 2 -14.23 17.44 17.54
C PRO A 2 -12.87 16.75 17.47
N SER A 3 -12.86 15.41 17.39
CA SER A 3 -11.64 14.63 17.18
C SER A 3 -11.03 15.04 15.83
N ASP A 4 -9.78 15.48 15.83
CA ASP A 4 -8.98 15.75 14.64
C ASP A 4 -8.60 14.45 13.90
N LEU A 5 -9.61 13.65 13.53
CA LEU A 5 -9.48 12.49 12.65
C LEU A 5 -9.55 13.00 11.21
N TYR A 6 -8.39 13.28 10.62
CA TYR A 6 -8.29 13.48 9.18
C TYR A 6 -8.20 12.12 8.48
N ASP A 7 -9.34 11.56 8.09
CA ASP A 7 -9.37 10.49 7.08
C ASP A 7 -9.52 11.13 5.70
N TRP A 8 -8.51 10.92 4.85
CA TRP A 8 -8.46 11.46 3.50
C TRP A 8 -9.39 10.69 2.54
N PHE A 9 -9.83 9.48 2.94
CA PHE A 9 -10.64 8.56 2.15
C PHE A 9 -11.90 8.19 2.93
N LYS A 10 -12.87 7.52 2.29
CA LYS A 10 -14.07 7.04 2.96
C LYS A 10 -13.71 5.96 3.98
N GLY A 11 -14.50 5.91 5.04
CA GLY A 11 -14.38 4.93 6.12
C GLY A 11 -14.89 3.54 5.72
N TRP A 12 -15.02 2.65 6.71
CA TRP A 12 -14.95 1.22 6.41
C TRP A 12 -16.07 0.72 5.57
N GLU A 13 -17.25 1.13 5.98
CA GLU A 13 -18.52 0.67 5.46
C GLU A 13 -18.57 0.77 3.94
N ASP A 14 -17.88 1.75 3.34
CA ASP A 14 -17.81 1.92 1.89
C ASP A 14 -16.81 0.96 1.21
N LEU A 15 -15.68 0.62 1.84
CA LEU A 15 -14.62 -0.23 1.26
C LEU A 15 -14.90 -1.75 1.42
N LYS A 16 -15.86 -2.10 2.29
CA LYS A 16 -16.20 -3.47 2.70
C LYS A 16 -16.44 -4.47 1.59
N PRO A 17 -17.36 -4.18 0.66
CA PRO A 17 -17.80 -5.20 -0.28
C PRO A 17 -16.70 -5.62 -1.27
N ALA A 18 -15.68 -4.79 -1.48
CA ALA A 18 -14.60 -5.07 -2.44
C ALA A 18 -13.35 -5.69 -1.82
N LEU A 19 -13.15 -5.54 -0.50
CA LEU A 19 -12.01 -6.08 0.24
C LEU A 19 -12.33 -7.36 1.01
N VAL A 20 -13.60 -7.66 1.32
CA VAL A 20 -14.03 -8.84 2.12
C VAL A 20 -13.52 -10.18 1.58
N ASP A 21 -13.42 -10.35 0.26
CA ASP A 21 -12.87 -11.57 -0.35
C ASP A 21 -11.34 -11.67 -0.27
N GLN A 22 -10.66 -10.64 0.22
CA GLN A 22 -9.19 -10.54 0.30
C GLN A 22 -8.69 -10.25 1.73
N LEU A 23 -9.52 -9.66 2.58
CA LEU A 23 -9.26 -9.26 3.96
C LEU A 23 -10.58 -9.38 4.74
N HIS A 24 -10.60 -10.12 5.85
CA HIS A 24 -11.84 -10.34 6.59
C HIS A 24 -12.39 -9.11 7.38
N SER A 25 -11.68 -7.96 7.47
CA SER A 25 -12.27 -6.68 7.91
C SER A 25 -11.58 -5.39 7.39
N ASN A 26 -12.10 -4.18 7.67
CA ASN A 26 -11.61 -2.86 7.23
C ASN A 26 -12.00 -1.66 8.14
N PRO A 27 -11.68 -0.37 7.81
CA PRO A 27 -11.55 0.67 8.86
C PRO A 27 -12.07 2.11 8.63
N PRO A 28 -11.99 3.00 9.65
CA PRO A 28 -10.87 3.93 9.75
C PRO A 28 -9.93 3.57 10.91
N GLU A 29 -8.61 3.61 10.62
CA GLU A 29 -7.50 2.90 11.31
C GLU A 29 -7.28 1.47 10.81
N LEU A 30 -6.90 1.36 9.53
CA LEU A 30 -6.72 0.08 8.82
C LEU A 30 -5.97 -0.97 9.62
N SER A 31 -4.88 -0.57 10.28
CA SER A 31 -4.08 -1.47 11.08
C SER A 31 -4.73 -1.85 12.42
N GLU A 32 -5.50 -0.98 13.07
CA GLU A 32 -6.20 -1.33 14.31
C GLU A 32 -7.33 -2.32 14.04
N ASP A 33 -8.14 -2.12 13.00
CA ASP A 33 -9.21 -3.06 12.67
C ASP A 33 -8.66 -4.41 12.21
N MET A 34 -7.60 -4.43 11.41
CA MET A 34 -6.87 -5.68 11.11
C MET A 34 -6.37 -6.34 12.40
N TYR A 35 -5.84 -5.57 13.34
CA TYR A 35 -5.39 -6.11 14.61
C TYR A 35 -6.54 -6.74 15.41
N ASN A 36 -7.68 -6.07 15.49
CA ASN A 36 -8.88 -6.54 16.17
C ASN A 36 -9.45 -7.82 15.53
N ASP A 37 -9.28 -7.98 14.22
CA ASP A 37 -9.64 -9.18 13.47
C ASP A 37 -8.64 -10.34 13.57
N GLY A 38 -7.56 -10.17 14.33
CA GLY A 38 -6.61 -11.24 14.66
C GLY A 38 -5.31 -11.21 13.85
N TYR A 39 -5.11 -10.21 12.99
CA TYR A 39 -3.82 -9.99 12.34
C TYR A 39 -2.85 -9.33 13.34
N LYS A 40 -2.00 -10.12 14.00
CA LYS A 40 -1.11 -9.61 15.06
C LYS A 40 0.29 -9.19 14.57
N ASN A 41 0.72 -9.68 13.42
CA ASN A 41 2.04 -9.36 12.85
C ASN A 41 1.92 -8.17 11.88
N ILE A 42 1.75 -6.96 12.42
CA ILE A 42 1.58 -5.73 11.64
C ILE A 42 2.74 -4.78 11.91
N VAL A 43 3.42 -4.37 10.84
CA VAL A 43 4.41 -3.30 10.86
C VAL A 43 3.82 -2.09 10.15
N ASN A 44 3.65 -1.00 10.89
CA ASN A 44 3.27 0.30 10.35
C ASN A 44 4.52 1.15 10.16
N ASN A 45 4.58 1.92 9.08
CA ASN A 45 5.64 2.91 8.88
C ASN A 45 5.11 4.25 8.34
N ASP A 46 5.87 5.29 8.62
CA ASP A 46 5.68 6.65 8.12
C ASP A 46 7.02 7.40 8.21
N PHE A 47 7.28 8.36 7.33
CA PHE A 47 8.52 9.15 7.38
C PHE A 47 8.50 10.19 8.52
N SER A 48 7.33 10.48 9.08
CA SER A 48 7.13 11.45 10.15
C SER A 48 7.32 10.81 11.53
N GLU A 49 8.42 11.18 12.21
CA GLU A 49 8.68 10.79 13.60
C GLU A 49 7.52 11.15 14.54
N ILE A 50 6.90 12.31 14.33
CA ILE A 50 5.77 12.80 15.14
C ILE A 50 4.56 11.88 14.98
N VAL A 51 4.24 11.47 13.76
CA VAL A 51 3.11 10.56 13.49
C VAL A 51 3.36 9.21 14.15
N ILE A 52 4.55 8.65 13.96
CA ILE A 52 4.93 7.37 14.55
C ILE A 52 4.87 7.41 16.08
N GLU A 53 5.40 8.44 16.73
CA GLU A 53 5.33 8.56 18.19
C GLU A 53 3.89 8.68 18.68
N ASN A 54 3.06 9.49 18.01
CA ASN A 54 1.65 9.63 18.35
C ASN A 54 0.90 8.29 18.24
N MET A 55 1.13 7.54 17.17
CA MET A 55 0.48 6.24 16.97
C MET A 55 0.97 5.18 17.97
N LYS A 56 2.28 5.16 18.28
CA LYS A 56 2.82 4.30 19.35
C LYS A 56 2.13 4.55 20.67
N GLN A 57 1.97 5.81 21.08
CA GLN A 57 1.30 6.13 22.34
C GLN A 57 -0.18 5.77 22.30
N LYS A 58 -0.84 6.04 21.18
CA LYS A 58 -2.27 5.77 21.01
C LYS A 58 -2.61 4.29 21.16
N TYR A 59 -1.88 3.40 20.50
CA TYR A 59 -2.20 1.97 20.48
C TYR A 59 -1.40 1.13 21.48
N LYS A 60 -0.62 1.77 22.35
CA LYS A 60 0.23 1.11 23.35
C LYS A 60 -0.55 0.10 24.20
N GLU A 61 -1.80 0.39 24.55
CA GLU A 61 -2.63 -0.45 25.41
C GLU A 61 -3.59 -1.35 24.62
N THR A 62 -4.10 -0.89 23.47
CA THR A 62 -5.12 -1.60 22.69
C THR A 62 -4.53 -2.58 21.67
N ALA A 63 -3.34 -2.28 21.14
CA ALA A 63 -2.65 -3.12 20.18
C ALA A 63 -1.12 -3.13 20.39
N PRO A 64 -0.66 -3.69 21.53
CA PRO A 64 0.75 -3.67 21.91
C PRO A 64 1.67 -4.48 20.99
N ASP A 65 1.14 -5.42 20.20
CA ASP A 65 1.97 -6.25 19.29
C ASP A 65 2.18 -5.59 17.91
N MET A 66 1.62 -4.39 17.66
CA MET A 66 1.90 -3.65 16.44
C MET A 66 3.25 -2.92 16.51
N ASP A 67 4.06 -3.09 15.46
CA ASP A 67 5.29 -2.33 15.28
C ASP A 67 5.00 -1.01 14.56
N TRP A 68 5.72 0.04 14.97
CA TRP A 68 5.62 1.38 14.41
C TRP A 68 7.02 1.93 14.14
N LEU A 69 7.38 2.10 12.86
CA LEU A 69 8.73 2.43 12.44
C LEU A 69 8.76 3.77 11.70
N VAL A 70 9.72 4.63 12.05
CA VAL A 70 10.01 5.81 11.24
C VAL A 70 10.83 5.34 10.05
N MET A 71 10.27 5.44 8.85
CA MET A 71 10.87 4.89 7.64
C MET A 71 10.32 5.58 6.41
N ASP A 72 11.17 5.83 5.42
CA ASP A 72 10.74 6.29 4.10
C ASP A 72 10.32 5.07 3.26
N VAL A 73 9.11 5.08 2.70
CA VAL A 73 8.63 3.99 1.84
C VAL A 73 9.44 3.81 0.55
N MET A 74 10.27 4.80 0.20
CA MET A 74 11.22 4.72 -0.92
C MET A 74 12.59 4.14 -0.51
N ASP A 75 12.85 3.95 0.78
CA ASP A 75 14.07 3.34 1.35
C ASP A 75 13.72 2.58 2.65
N MET A 76 13.32 1.31 2.49
CA MET A 76 12.93 0.40 3.58
C MET A 76 14.03 -0.62 3.89
N LYS A 77 15.31 -0.23 3.77
CA LYS A 77 16.48 -1.13 3.91
C LYS A 77 16.56 -1.87 5.26
N GLU A 78 15.91 -1.36 6.31
CA GLU A 78 15.83 -2.02 7.61
C GLU A 78 14.90 -3.23 7.60
N LEU A 79 13.99 -3.33 6.61
CA LEU A 79 13.12 -4.48 6.41
C LEU A 79 13.80 -5.54 5.52
N PRO A 80 13.85 -6.82 5.94
CA PRO A 80 14.46 -7.87 5.13
C PRO A 80 13.71 -8.15 3.83
N ASP A 81 14.43 -8.58 2.81
CA ASP A 81 13.86 -9.10 1.57
C ASP A 81 12.92 -10.27 1.85
N ALA A 82 11.82 -10.37 1.08
CA ALA A 82 10.87 -11.49 1.16
C ALA A 82 10.41 -11.83 2.59
N SER A 83 10.14 -10.82 3.41
CA SER A 83 9.71 -10.98 4.80
C SER A 83 8.21 -10.76 5.01
N PHE A 84 7.52 -10.09 4.08
CA PHE A 84 6.09 -9.77 4.19
C PHE A 84 5.23 -10.58 3.22
N ASP A 85 4.08 -11.06 3.71
CA ASP A 85 3.05 -11.70 2.87
C ASP A 85 2.16 -10.65 2.18
N VAL A 86 1.91 -9.53 2.83
CA VAL A 86 1.07 -8.43 2.35
C VAL A 86 1.70 -7.09 2.69
N ALA A 87 1.68 -6.17 1.73
CA ALA A 87 1.98 -4.75 1.91
C ALA A 87 0.73 -3.94 1.52
N ILE A 88 0.35 -2.94 2.32
CA ILE A 88 -0.84 -2.13 2.06
C ILE A 88 -0.46 -0.65 2.01
N ASP A 89 -0.84 0.01 0.92
CA ASP A 89 -0.77 1.45 0.73
C ASP A 89 -2.19 2.03 0.70
N LYS A 90 -2.50 2.93 1.63
CA LYS A 90 -3.75 3.71 1.60
C LYS A 90 -3.39 5.19 1.42
N GLY A 91 -3.33 5.64 0.17
CA GLY A 91 -3.11 7.04 -0.17
C GLY A 91 -1.68 7.59 -0.03
N THR A 92 -0.70 6.77 0.34
CA THR A 92 0.71 7.20 0.43
C THR A 92 1.25 7.57 -0.94
N MET A 93 1.00 6.76 -1.97
CA MET A 93 1.41 7.13 -3.33
C MET A 93 0.57 8.28 -3.91
N ASP A 94 -0.65 8.53 -3.41
CA ASP A 94 -1.39 9.76 -3.74
C ASP A 94 -0.65 10.98 -3.19
N ALA A 95 -0.14 10.92 -1.96
CA ALA A 95 0.67 11.98 -1.38
C ALA A 95 1.99 12.19 -2.15
N ILE A 96 2.66 11.12 -2.58
CA ILE A 96 3.87 11.21 -3.43
C ILE A 96 3.56 11.89 -4.76
N MET A 97 2.40 11.60 -5.36
CA MET A 97 1.98 12.19 -6.64
C MET A 97 1.30 13.56 -6.50
N CYS A 98 1.15 14.08 -5.28
CA CYS A 98 0.54 15.37 -5.00
C CYS A 98 1.51 16.51 -5.33
N GLU A 99 1.84 16.68 -6.62
CA GLU A 99 2.60 17.82 -7.11
C GLU A 99 1.82 18.59 -8.18
N LYS A 100 2.13 19.88 -8.32
CA LYS A 100 1.48 20.78 -9.28
C LYS A 100 2.01 20.48 -10.69
N GLY A 101 1.21 19.86 -11.54
CA GLY A 101 1.55 19.55 -12.92
C GLY A 101 0.35 19.12 -13.77
N ASP A 102 0.58 18.90 -15.06
CA ASP A 102 -0.42 18.32 -15.96
C ASP A 102 -0.67 16.86 -15.55
N SER A 103 -1.93 16.50 -15.27
CA SER A 103 -2.30 15.13 -14.91
C SER A 103 -1.96 14.11 -16.00
N TRP A 104 -1.73 14.55 -17.24
CA TRP A 104 -1.40 13.70 -18.38
C TRP A 104 0.10 13.44 -18.55
N GLU A 105 0.97 14.29 -18.00
CA GLU A 105 2.42 14.14 -18.04
C GLU A 105 2.97 13.95 -16.63
N LEU A 106 3.40 12.74 -16.31
CA LEU A 106 3.99 12.44 -15.02
C LEU A 106 5.39 13.04 -14.94
N ASP A 107 5.62 13.95 -13.99
CA ASP A 107 6.95 14.51 -13.73
C ASP A 107 7.96 13.36 -13.51
N PRO A 108 9.11 13.35 -14.20
CA PRO A 108 10.11 12.29 -14.07
C PRO A 108 10.58 12.03 -12.63
N LYS A 109 10.64 13.06 -11.78
CA LYS A 109 10.98 12.91 -10.36
C LYS A 109 9.87 12.20 -9.59
N ILE A 110 8.61 12.49 -9.89
CA ILE A 110 7.47 11.77 -9.30
C ILE A 110 7.43 10.32 -9.79
N ALA A 111 7.69 10.10 -11.08
CA ALA A 111 7.80 8.76 -11.65
C ALA A 111 8.90 7.94 -10.95
N GLU A 112 10.04 8.57 -10.66
CA GLU A 112 11.15 7.93 -9.94
C GLU A 112 10.77 7.62 -8.49
N ARG A 113 10.15 8.56 -7.77
CA ARG A 113 9.70 8.34 -6.38
C ARG A 113 8.68 7.20 -6.28
N CYS A 114 7.71 7.16 -7.20
CA CYS A 114 6.76 6.05 -7.30
C CYS A 114 7.49 4.74 -7.62
N HIS A 115 8.51 4.79 -8.47
CA HIS A 115 9.31 3.61 -8.81
C HIS A 115 10.06 3.05 -7.61
N LEU A 116 10.73 3.90 -6.82
CA LEU A 116 11.45 3.51 -5.61
C LEU A 116 10.52 2.85 -4.59
N MET A 117 9.34 3.44 -4.36
CA MET A 117 8.32 2.83 -3.49
C MET A 117 7.90 1.43 -3.98
N CYS A 118 7.55 1.30 -5.27
CA CYS A 118 7.16 0.01 -5.84
C CYS A 118 8.30 -1.02 -5.76
N ALA A 119 9.56 -0.60 -5.98
CA ALA A 119 10.72 -1.48 -5.91
C ALA A 119 10.95 -2.00 -4.49
N GLU A 120 10.87 -1.13 -3.48
CA GLU A 120 11.01 -1.52 -2.07
C GLU A 120 9.86 -2.44 -1.62
N VAL A 121 8.62 -2.15 -2.01
CA VAL A 121 7.48 -3.03 -1.74
C VAL A 121 7.68 -4.39 -2.42
N ALA A 122 8.08 -4.41 -3.69
CA ALA A 122 8.37 -5.65 -4.39
C ALA A 122 9.49 -6.43 -3.70
N ARG A 123 10.55 -5.78 -3.20
CA ARG A 123 11.67 -6.42 -2.50
C ARG A 123 11.23 -7.10 -1.20
N ILE A 124 10.50 -6.41 -0.34
CA ILE A 124 10.09 -6.94 0.97
C ILE A 124 9.03 -8.04 0.87
N LEU A 125 8.27 -8.10 -0.23
CA LEU A 125 7.24 -9.12 -0.43
C LEU A 125 7.83 -10.50 -0.76
N LYS A 126 7.28 -11.54 -0.13
CA LYS A 126 7.54 -12.94 -0.49
C LYS A 126 7.03 -13.25 -1.90
N PRO A 127 7.56 -14.29 -2.58
CA PRO A 127 6.90 -14.84 -3.76
C PRO A 127 5.45 -15.22 -3.44
N GLY A 128 4.51 -14.80 -4.30
CA GLY A 128 3.06 -14.94 -4.03
C GLY A 128 2.48 -13.87 -3.09
N GLY A 129 3.31 -13.00 -2.50
CA GLY A 129 2.87 -11.91 -1.65
C GLY A 129 2.10 -10.84 -2.41
N LYS A 130 1.30 -10.05 -1.69
CA LYS A 130 0.39 -9.08 -2.28
C LYS A 130 0.74 -7.65 -1.89
N TYR A 131 0.82 -6.76 -2.88
CA TYR A 131 0.74 -5.33 -2.66
C TYR A 131 -0.70 -4.87 -2.92
N ILE A 132 -1.33 -4.22 -1.96
CA ILE A 132 -2.70 -3.71 -2.06
C ILE A 132 -2.64 -2.19 -1.95
N GLN A 133 -3.06 -1.49 -3.01
CA GLN A 133 -3.14 -0.04 -3.00
C GLN A 133 -4.60 0.41 -3.04
N ILE A 134 -4.99 1.27 -2.09
CA ILE A 134 -6.30 1.92 -1.99
C ILE A 134 -6.09 3.40 -2.28
N THR A 135 -6.72 3.91 -3.35
CA THR A 135 -6.40 5.22 -3.90
C THR A 135 -7.58 5.82 -4.68
N PHE A 136 -7.56 7.14 -4.90
CA PHE A 136 -8.43 7.81 -5.87
C PHE A 136 -7.84 7.81 -7.29
N GLY A 137 -6.59 7.39 -7.45
CA GLY A 137 -5.89 7.36 -8.73
C GLY A 137 -6.56 6.43 -9.74
N GLN A 138 -7.12 7.00 -10.80
CA GLN A 138 -7.80 6.22 -11.85
C GLN A 138 -6.83 5.29 -12.60
N PRO A 139 -7.32 4.18 -13.17
CA PRO A 139 -6.48 3.17 -13.84
C PRO A 139 -5.57 3.75 -14.92
N HIS A 140 -6.06 4.74 -15.68
CA HIS A 140 -5.30 5.37 -16.76
C HIS A 140 -4.01 6.04 -16.28
N PHE A 141 -3.99 6.56 -15.06
CA PHE A 141 -2.82 7.20 -14.45
C PHE A 141 -2.03 6.21 -13.60
N ARG A 142 -2.73 5.45 -12.76
CA ARG A 142 -2.10 4.62 -11.74
C ARG A 142 -1.41 3.37 -12.31
N LYS A 143 -1.97 2.73 -13.35
CA LYS A 143 -1.36 1.52 -13.91
C LYS A 143 0.02 1.76 -14.51
N ARG A 144 0.30 2.96 -15.01
CA ARG A 144 1.59 3.32 -15.62
C ARG A 144 2.74 3.34 -14.62
N VAL A 145 2.45 3.58 -13.33
CA VAL A 145 3.45 3.54 -12.25
C VAL A 145 3.50 2.18 -11.56
N LEU A 146 2.37 1.49 -11.48
CA LEU A 146 2.28 0.19 -10.79
C LEU A 146 2.75 -0.98 -11.65
N VAL A 147 2.62 -0.94 -12.98
CA VAL A 147 2.90 -2.11 -13.83
C VAL A 147 4.17 -1.88 -14.62
N LYS A 148 5.29 -2.37 -14.08
CA LYS A 148 6.57 -2.45 -14.79
C LYS A 148 7.17 -3.85 -14.67
N PRO A 149 7.90 -4.36 -15.69
CA PRO A 149 8.44 -5.72 -15.68
C PRO A 149 9.29 -6.05 -14.45
N GLU A 150 10.04 -5.09 -13.92
CA GLU A 150 10.94 -5.26 -12.78
C GLU A 150 10.25 -5.61 -11.46
N TYR A 151 8.96 -5.27 -11.30
CA TYR A 151 8.23 -5.58 -10.06
C TYR A 151 7.71 -7.02 -10.02
N ASN A 152 7.65 -7.67 -11.19
CA ASN A 152 7.26 -9.06 -11.35
C ASN A 152 5.96 -9.44 -10.60
N TRP A 153 4.91 -8.62 -10.78
CA TRP A 153 3.58 -8.89 -10.23
C TRP A 153 2.49 -8.82 -11.29
N GLU A 154 1.40 -9.53 -11.04
CA GLU A 154 0.16 -9.43 -11.82
C GLU A 154 -0.81 -8.47 -11.15
N LEU A 155 -1.44 -7.58 -11.94
CA LEU A 155 -2.37 -6.57 -11.44
C LEU A 155 -3.85 -6.98 -11.61
N GLN A 156 -4.60 -6.93 -10.52
CA GLN A 156 -6.06 -6.92 -10.50
C GLN A 156 -6.57 -5.54 -10.06
N THR A 157 -7.69 -5.09 -10.62
CA THR A 157 -8.32 -3.80 -10.25
C THR A 157 -9.74 -4.04 -9.77
N ARG A 158 -10.10 -3.43 -8.64
CA ARG A 158 -11.47 -3.36 -8.12
C ARG A 158 -11.86 -1.90 -7.90
N THR A 159 -13.15 -1.63 -7.88
CA THR A 159 -13.70 -0.30 -7.54
C THR A 159 -14.63 -0.42 -6.36
N VAL A 160 -14.63 0.57 -5.47
CA VAL A 160 -15.54 0.62 -4.32
C VAL A 160 -16.17 1.99 -4.17
N GLY A 161 -17.43 2.02 -3.75
CA GLY A 161 -18.24 3.23 -3.60
C GLY A 161 -19.18 3.47 -4.79
N GLU A 162 -20.38 3.99 -4.50
CA GLU A 162 -21.43 4.25 -5.50
C GLU A 162 -21.33 5.65 -6.14
N PHE A 163 -20.72 6.63 -5.47
CA PHE A 163 -20.66 8.03 -5.92
C PHE A 163 -19.24 8.61 -5.98
N PHE A 164 -18.33 8.11 -5.13
CA PHE A 164 -16.90 8.41 -5.17
C PHE A 164 -16.17 7.08 -5.30
N HIS A 165 -15.62 6.79 -6.47
CA HIS A 165 -14.99 5.51 -6.75
C HIS A 165 -13.58 5.50 -6.16
N TYR A 166 -13.38 4.69 -5.12
CA TYR A 166 -12.04 4.21 -4.75
C TYR A 166 -11.61 3.16 -5.75
N PHE A 167 -10.34 3.20 -6.12
CA PHE A 167 -9.70 2.13 -6.85
C PHE A 167 -8.86 1.31 -5.88
N ILE A 168 -9.03 0.00 -5.95
CA ILE A 168 -8.17 -0.96 -5.27
C ILE A 168 -7.36 -1.68 -6.34
N TYR A 169 -6.05 -1.55 -6.26
CA TYR A 169 -5.10 -2.30 -7.07
C TYR A 169 -4.52 -3.42 -6.22
N ILE A 170 -4.65 -4.66 -6.67
CA ILE A 170 -4.09 -5.84 -6.01
C ILE A 170 -3.01 -6.39 -6.93
N MET A 171 -1.77 -6.26 -6.51
CA MET A 171 -0.59 -6.74 -7.24
C MET A 171 -0.07 -7.99 -6.56
N THR A 172 -0.11 -9.12 -7.26
CA THR A 172 0.37 -10.41 -6.72
C THR A 172 1.75 -10.70 -7.28
N LYS A 173 2.78 -10.72 -6.43
CA LYS A 173 4.16 -11.04 -6.82
C LYS A 173 4.24 -12.47 -7.32
N ALA A 174 4.89 -12.70 -8.46
CA ALA A 174 5.00 -14.03 -9.04
C ALA A 174 5.66 -15.02 -8.06
N THR A 175 5.19 -16.27 -8.08
CA THR A 175 5.67 -17.36 -7.22
C THR A 175 6.96 -18.00 -7.72
N THR A 176 7.36 -17.72 -8.96
CA THR A 176 8.53 -18.28 -9.64
C THR A 176 9.46 -17.18 -10.14
N SER A 177 10.75 -17.33 -9.87
CA SER A 177 11.78 -16.89 -10.82
C SER A 177 11.76 -17.90 -11.97
N GLU A 178 10.90 -17.71 -12.97
CA GLU A 178 11.10 -18.48 -14.20
C GLU A 178 12.43 -18.04 -14.82
N PRO A 179 13.39 -18.94 -15.03
CA PRO A 179 14.56 -18.59 -15.82
C PRO A 179 14.06 -18.26 -17.22
N ALA A 180 14.47 -17.10 -17.74
CA ALA A 180 14.18 -16.69 -19.11
C ALA A 180 14.52 -17.85 -20.06
N THR A 181 13.50 -18.48 -20.63
CA THR A 181 13.68 -19.43 -21.72
C THR A 181 14.27 -18.66 -22.88
N THR A 182 15.57 -18.84 -23.08
CA THR A 182 16.26 -18.47 -24.30
C THR A 182 15.73 -19.38 -25.40
N GLU A 183 14.75 -18.90 -26.16
CA GLU A 183 14.44 -19.50 -27.46
C GLU A 183 15.64 -19.26 -28.36
N SER A 184 16.43 -20.33 -28.53
CA SER A 184 17.29 -20.48 -29.69
C SER A 184 16.50 -21.20 -30.76
N SER A 185 16.21 -20.50 -31.84
CA SER A 185 15.86 -21.05 -33.16
C SER A 185 16.28 -20.04 -34.23
#